data_AF-A0A941CZ60-F1
#
_entry.id   AF-A0A941CZ60-F1
#
_cell.length_a   1.000
_cell.length_b   1.000
_cell.length_c   1.000
_cell.angle_alpha   90.00
_cell.angle_beta   90.00
_cell.angle_gamma   90.00
#
_symmetry.space_group_name_H-M   'P 1'
#
loop_
_entity.id
_entity.type
_entity.pdbx_description
1 polymer ?
#
loop_
_entity_poly.entity_id
_entity_poly.type
_entity_poly.pdbx_seq_one_letter_code
_entity_poly.pdbx_strand_id
1 'polypeptide(L)'
;MKYYQHTIEGLRNSIPVEAYGYTVSMYSVALEGWRRGLTLKFINKNRSKAKTVYSLSDGRKEHVFTVTRGDIVPPEAITICVNKDMTKKQLMQNGVPVPAGIICDETFTDKQIIEAANEIAYPLVVKPVDGTGGKGVISNIRNEDELKSAINYVKHQLNYKTLLIEEYFEGKDYRLYVINDKVVAGLEKLPAHVIGDGVRTIKELLDKKNDERTKSPALRNRPIKIDSETHSLLRRLNYTVDSIPNDGEKVFLKTKNNISSGGDSIDVTDELSERIKEIAVNAANAIPGLAQCGIDMMVNKEEDKGVVLEINSRPHITAHLFPMSGHARDIPKEIIDFYFPNSEQNLDKPLYYFDFKSIFNTFSEGLCKEYVVPDVPKGSLVSKRFRVTGVHGSTGYLKRVQSEAIKLKLNGYVKHLKNGETSIVVSGKTKSVERFETIINQVNERYSVTKIVEKRWTKPVQIGFEIKKNSTKNRDNKMQKNRSKEKKSIDMDQSLLIERDYYREQYLNIINSKAWKITKPLKSIRKILSNK
;
A
#
# COMPACT_ATOMS: atom_id res chain seq x y z
N MET A 1 -21.11 12.06 -1.26
CA MET A 1 -20.39 11.03 -0.48
C MET A 1 -19.46 11.70 0.52
N LYS A 2 -19.63 11.45 1.83
CA LYS A 2 -18.66 11.90 2.85
C LYS A 2 -17.48 10.93 2.85
N TYR A 3 -16.55 11.11 1.91
CA TYR A 3 -15.35 10.31 1.82
C TYR A 3 -14.57 10.35 3.16
N TYR A 4 -14.15 9.18 3.65
CA TYR A 4 -13.29 9.03 4.85
C TYR A 4 -13.97 9.22 6.21
N GLN A 5 -15.20 8.73 6.42
CA GLN A 5 -15.81 8.68 7.75
C GLN A 5 -15.26 7.57 8.67
N HIS A 6 -14.60 6.55 8.13
CA HIS A 6 -14.10 5.40 8.89
C HIS A 6 -12.59 5.22 8.71
N THR A 7 -11.79 6.22 9.12
CA THR A 7 -10.32 6.10 9.12
C THR A 7 -9.84 5.51 10.45
N ILE A 8 -8.83 4.64 10.40
CA ILE A 8 -8.15 4.11 11.59
C ILE A 8 -7.71 5.30 12.47
N GLU A 9 -8.15 5.28 13.72
CA GLU A 9 -7.89 6.36 14.67
C GLU A 9 -6.37 6.58 14.80
N GLY A 10 -5.95 7.84 14.73
CA GLY A 10 -4.54 8.19 14.87
C GLY A 10 -3.61 7.83 13.68
N LEU A 11 -4.07 7.19 12.60
CA LEU A 11 -3.24 6.95 11.41
C LEU A 11 -3.29 8.12 10.41
N ARG A 12 -4.49 8.65 10.13
CA ARG A 12 -4.71 9.67 9.09
C ARG A 12 -3.82 10.91 9.20
N ASN A 13 -3.61 11.40 10.42
CA ASN A 13 -2.83 12.62 10.70
C ASN A 13 -1.38 12.33 11.09
N SER A 14 -0.97 11.06 11.02
CA SER A 14 0.37 10.61 11.38
C SER A 14 1.21 10.18 10.21
N ILE A 15 0.62 10.03 9.02
CA ILE A 15 1.36 9.75 7.79
C ILE A 15 1.87 11.08 7.23
N PRO A 16 3.20 11.32 7.22
CA PRO A 16 3.77 12.52 6.62
C PRO A 16 3.61 12.48 5.09
N VAL A 17 3.58 13.65 4.44
CA VAL A 17 3.37 13.75 2.99
C VAL A 17 4.48 13.05 2.18
N GLU A 18 5.67 12.93 2.78
CA GLU A 18 6.83 12.22 2.27
C GLU A 18 6.61 10.70 2.22
N ALA A 19 5.68 10.17 3.02
CA ALA A 19 5.30 8.77 3.03
C ALA A 19 4.17 8.42 2.04
N TYR A 20 3.55 9.40 1.37
CA TYR A 20 2.39 9.16 0.50
C TYR A 20 2.73 8.30 -0.73
N GLY A 21 1.73 7.59 -1.26
CA GLY A 21 1.90 6.64 -2.35
C GLY A 21 2.37 5.27 -1.85
N TYR A 22 3.39 4.69 -2.49
CA TYR A 22 3.82 3.30 -2.24
C TYR A 22 4.45 3.07 -0.87
N THR A 23 5.04 4.10 -0.26
CA THR A 23 5.68 4.02 1.05
C THR A 23 4.68 4.05 2.21
N VAL A 24 3.39 4.29 1.95
CA VAL A 24 2.36 4.34 3.02
C VAL A 24 2.27 2.99 3.72
N SER A 25 2.30 1.88 2.99
CA SER A 25 2.25 0.54 3.59
C SER A 25 3.42 0.31 4.54
N MET A 26 4.65 0.57 4.08
CA MET A 26 5.86 0.46 4.88
C MET A 26 5.81 1.35 6.12
N TYR A 27 5.48 2.63 5.93
CA TYR A 27 5.42 3.61 7.01
C TYR A 27 4.38 3.25 8.06
N SER A 28 3.21 2.73 7.65
CA SER A 28 2.13 2.40 8.58
C SER A 28 2.49 1.23 9.50
N VAL A 29 3.13 0.18 8.96
CA VAL A 29 3.61 -0.95 9.78
C VAL A 29 4.77 -0.53 10.68
N ALA A 30 5.74 0.22 10.16
CA ALA A 30 6.84 0.76 10.95
C ALA A 30 6.36 1.69 12.09
N LEU A 31 5.37 2.54 11.81
CA LEU A 31 4.75 3.43 12.79
C LEU A 31 4.03 2.67 13.88
N GLU A 32 3.29 1.62 13.53
CA GLU A 32 2.58 0.79 14.50
C GLU A 32 3.57 0.13 15.46
N GLY A 33 4.59 -0.56 14.95
CA GLY A 33 5.61 -1.19 15.80
C GLY A 33 6.34 -0.18 16.69
N TRP A 34 6.76 0.95 16.13
CA TRP A 34 7.44 2.01 16.88
C TRP A 34 6.56 2.61 17.99
N ARG A 35 5.25 2.76 17.74
CA ARG A 35 4.29 3.25 18.76
C ARG A 35 4.12 2.31 19.94
N ARG A 36 4.30 1.01 19.73
CA ARG A 36 4.32 -0.01 20.79
C ARG A 36 5.64 -0.07 21.54
N GLY A 37 6.57 0.84 21.22
CA GLY A 37 7.88 0.93 21.88
C GLY A 37 8.93 -0.02 21.33
N LEU A 38 8.69 -0.64 20.17
CA LEU A 38 9.71 -1.39 19.46
C LEU A 38 10.76 -0.43 18.89
N THR A 39 12.03 -0.79 19.00
CA THR A 39 13.12 -0.05 18.36
C THR A 39 12.97 -0.17 16.85
N LEU A 40 12.85 0.97 16.17
CA LEU A 40 12.70 1.04 14.72
C LEU A 40 14.01 1.49 14.07
N LYS A 41 14.51 0.69 13.14
CA LYS A 41 15.69 1.01 12.34
C LYS A 41 15.35 0.94 10.85
N PHE A 42 15.73 1.94 10.09
CA PHE A 42 15.70 1.89 8.63
C PHE A 42 17.07 1.50 8.10
N ILE A 43 17.10 0.67 7.07
CA ILE A 43 18.31 0.16 6.44
C ILE A 43 18.24 0.45 4.95
N ASN A 44 19.26 1.14 4.46
CA ASN A 44 19.38 1.53 3.08
C ASN A 44 20.17 0.48 2.29
N LYS A 45 19.47 -0.42 1.59
CA LYS A 45 20.13 -1.42 0.74
C LYS A 45 20.70 -0.83 -0.56
N ASN A 46 20.23 0.34 -1.00
CA ASN A 46 20.77 1.09 -2.14
C ASN A 46 20.24 2.53 -2.15
N ARG A 47 20.92 3.53 -2.75
CA ARG A 47 20.59 4.99 -2.70
C ARG A 47 19.14 5.42 -3.08
N SER A 48 18.26 4.49 -3.47
CA SER A 48 16.85 4.71 -3.85
C SER A 48 15.86 4.42 -2.71
N LYS A 49 14.80 5.26 -2.57
CA LYS A 49 13.68 5.04 -1.63
C LYS A 49 12.92 3.72 -1.83
N ALA A 50 12.96 3.15 -3.02
CA ALA A 50 12.23 1.92 -3.37
C ALA A 50 12.83 0.65 -2.74
N LYS A 51 14.09 0.71 -2.26
CA LYS A 51 14.83 -0.44 -1.70
C LYS A 51 15.17 -0.28 -0.21
N THR A 52 14.57 0.70 0.46
CA THR A 52 14.69 0.83 1.92
C THR A 52 13.90 -0.29 2.59
N VAL A 53 14.57 -1.04 3.47
CA VAL A 53 13.93 -1.98 4.39
C VAL A 53 13.94 -1.36 5.79
N TYR A 54 13.15 -1.90 6.70
CA TYR A 54 13.17 -1.49 8.10
C TYR A 54 13.16 -2.71 8.99
N SER A 55 13.65 -2.58 10.21
CA SER A 55 13.52 -3.59 11.23
C SER A 55 12.86 -3.03 12.47
N LEU A 56 12.17 -3.91 13.18
CA LEU A 56 11.57 -3.67 14.48
C LEU A 56 12.18 -4.64 15.48
N SER A 57 12.46 -4.19 16.69
CA SER A 57 12.95 -5.06 17.76
C SER A 57 12.33 -4.74 19.12
N ASP A 58 12.08 -5.79 19.91
CA ASP A 58 11.73 -5.71 21.33
C ASP A 58 12.96 -5.87 22.25
N GLY A 59 14.17 -5.87 21.67
CA GLY A 59 15.44 -6.12 22.36
C GLY A 59 15.81 -7.60 22.52
N ARG A 60 14.88 -8.54 22.30
CA ARG A 60 15.12 -9.99 22.33
C ARG A 60 15.09 -10.59 20.92
N LYS A 61 14.15 -10.13 20.10
CA LYS A 61 13.99 -10.49 18.69
C LYS A 61 14.04 -9.24 17.84
N GLU A 62 14.54 -9.39 16.62
CA GLU A 62 14.52 -8.36 15.60
C GLU A 62 13.95 -8.99 14.34
N HIS A 63 12.97 -8.31 13.73
CA HIS A 63 12.36 -8.73 12.48
C HIS A 63 12.60 -7.67 11.42
N VAL A 64 13.09 -8.09 10.25
CA VAL A 64 13.33 -7.22 9.08
C VAL A 64 12.14 -7.31 8.13
N PHE A 65 11.64 -6.15 7.70
CA PHE A 65 10.49 -6.00 6.84
C PHE A 65 10.83 -5.29 5.53
N THR A 66 10.28 -5.81 4.44
CA THR A 66 10.26 -5.16 3.13
C THR A 66 8.82 -4.79 2.79
N VAL A 67 8.49 -3.50 2.87
CA VAL A 67 7.10 -2.99 2.79
C VAL A 67 6.25 -3.59 3.92
N THR A 68 5.50 -4.65 3.66
CA THR A 68 4.67 -5.36 4.64
C THR A 68 5.23 -6.75 4.96
N ARG A 69 6.05 -7.34 4.09
CA ARG A 69 6.59 -8.70 4.23
C ARG A 69 7.72 -8.72 5.26
N GLY A 70 7.53 -9.45 6.36
CA GLY A 70 8.60 -9.73 7.32
C GLY A 70 9.50 -10.91 6.90
N ASP A 71 10.60 -11.07 7.61
CA ASP A 71 11.70 -12.00 7.30
C ASP A 71 11.39 -13.48 7.51
N ILE A 72 10.34 -13.82 8.25
CA ILE A 72 9.92 -15.22 8.42
C ILE A 72 9.36 -15.84 7.13
N VAL A 73 8.98 -15.03 6.13
CA VAL A 73 8.55 -15.53 4.82
C VAL A 73 9.80 -15.94 4.03
N PRO A 74 10.01 -17.23 3.75
CA PRO A 74 11.27 -17.71 3.20
C PRO A 74 11.41 -17.35 1.71
N PRO A 75 12.65 -17.24 1.18
CA PRO A 75 12.90 -16.98 -0.24
C PRO A 75 12.17 -17.93 -1.19
N GLU A 76 12.02 -19.20 -0.82
CA GLU A 76 11.31 -20.21 -1.61
C GLU A 76 9.83 -19.86 -1.80
N ALA A 77 9.15 -19.39 -0.74
CA ALA A 77 7.76 -18.94 -0.82
C ALA A 77 7.63 -17.72 -1.74
N ILE A 78 8.61 -16.80 -1.67
CA ILE A 78 8.66 -15.61 -2.53
C ILE A 78 8.79 -16.04 -3.99
N THR A 79 9.72 -16.96 -4.29
CA THR A 79 9.92 -17.50 -5.64
C THR A 79 8.66 -18.15 -6.20
N ILE A 80 7.94 -18.92 -5.40
CA ILE A 80 6.68 -19.53 -5.83
C ILE A 80 5.67 -18.44 -6.18
N CYS A 81 5.47 -17.45 -5.29
CA CYS A 81 4.48 -16.38 -5.48
C CYS A 81 4.77 -15.49 -6.70
N VAL A 82 6.04 -15.23 -7.05
CA VAL A 82 6.37 -14.40 -8.22
C VAL A 82 6.18 -15.12 -9.55
N ASN A 83 6.05 -16.45 -9.54
CA ASN A 83 5.85 -17.26 -10.73
C ASN A 83 4.42 -17.84 -10.73
N LYS A 84 3.57 -17.33 -11.63
CA LYS A 84 2.16 -17.75 -11.71
C LYS A 84 1.99 -19.25 -11.97
N ASP A 85 2.88 -19.87 -12.75
CA ASP A 85 2.85 -21.31 -12.99
C ASP A 85 3.14 -22.10 -11.71
N MET A 86 4.23 -21.75 -11.01
CA MET A 86 4.59 -22.41 -9.76
C MET A 86 3.51 -22.23 -8.69
N THR A 87 2.95 -21.02 -8.58
CA THR A 87 1.81 -20.74 -7.68
C THR A 87 0.63 -21.64 -8.03
N LYS A 88 0.20 -21.64 -9.30
CA LYS A 88 -0.94 -22.43 -9.76
C LYS A 88 -0.75 -23.93 -9.50
N LYS A 89 0.44 -24.47 -9.79
CA LYS A 89 0.79 -25.87 -9.50
C LYS A 89 0.68 -26.19 -8.01
N GLN A 90 1.17 -25.32 -7.13
CA GLN A 90 1.02 -25.53 -5.68
C GLN A 90 -0.45 -25.49 -5.26
N LEU A 91 -1.23 -24.53 -5.77
CA LEU A 91 -2.65 -24.40 -5.46
C LEU A 91 -3.44 -25.66 -5.87
N MET A 92 -3.26 -26.12 -7.12
CA MET A 92 -3.91 -27.33 -7.64
C MET A 92 -3.55 -28.58 -6.84
N GLN A 93 -2.27 -28.76 -6.50
CA GLN A 93 -1.79 -29.91 -5.71
C GLN A 93 -2.40 -29.97 -4.30
N ASN A 94 -2.87 -28.84 -3.77
CA ASN A 94 -3.51 -28.75 -2.45
C ASN A 94 -5.04 -28.59 -2.56
N GLY A 95 -5.64 -28.82 -3.74
CA GLY A 95 -7.09 -28.76 -3.93
C GLY A 95 -7.68 -27.35 -3.86
N VAL A 96 -6.86 -26.30 -3.96
CA VAL A 96 -7.34 -24.92 -3.97
C VAL A 96 -7.91 -24.60 -5.36
N PRO A 97 -9.15 -24.10 -5.46
CA PRO A 97 -9.76 -23.75 -6.74
C PRO A 97 -8.94 -22.67 -7.47
N VAL A 98 -8.56 -22.98 -8.71
CA VAL A 98 -7.92 -22.06 -9.66
C VAL A 98 -8.61 -22.20 -11.01
N PRO A 99 -8.58 -21.18 -11.88
CA PRO A 99 -9.09 -21.33 -13.23
C PRO A 99 -8.38 -22.47 -13.96
N ALA A 100 -9.11 -23.40 -14.57
CA ALA A 100 -8.54 -24.39 -15.47
C ALA A 100 -7.74 -23.69 -16.58
N GLY A 101 -6.60 -24.26 -17.00
CA GLY A 101 -5.82 -23.64 -18.05
C GLY A 101 -4.49 -24.30 -18.37
N ILE A 102 -3.90 -23.88 -19.49
CA ILE A 102 -2.65 -24.40 -20.03
C ILE A 102 -1.60 -23.31 -20.18
N ILE A 103 -0.33 -23.70 -20.01
CA ILE A 103 0.83 -22.84 -20.29
C ILE A 103 1.38 -23.23 -21.64
N CYS A 104 1.54 -22.22 -22.50
CA CYS A 104 2.17 -22.34 -23.80
C CYS A 104 3.48 -21.55 -23.76
N ASP A 105 4.60 -22.27 -23.78
CA ASP A 105 5.93 -21.65 -23.84
C ASP A 105 6.31 -21.20 -25.26
N GLU A 106 7.55 -20.75 -25.43
CA GLU A 106 8.02 -20.20 -26.71
C GLU A 106 8.10 -21.25 -27.83
N THR A 107 8.04 -22.54 -27.50
CA THR A 107 8.07 -23.64 -28.48
C THR A 107 6.71 -23.86 -29.16
N PHE A 108 5.62 -23.36 -28.57
CA PHE A 108 4.29 -23.48 -29.14
C PHE A 108 4.11 -22.51 -30.32
N THR A 109 3.73 -23.04 -31.46
CA THR A 109 3.19 -22.26 -32.58
C THR A 109 1.81 -21.69 -32.23
N ASP A 110 1.39 -20.62 -32.89
CA ASP A 110 0.06 -20.02 -32.61
C ASP A 110 -1.08 -21.02 -32.87
N LYS A 111 -0.91 -21.91 -33.85
CA LYS A 111 -1.85 -23.02 -34.12
C LYS A 111 -1.96 -23.97 -32.93
N GLN A 112 -0.84 -24.40 -32.36
CA GLN A 112 -0.82 -25.28 -31.19
C GLN A 112 -1.41 -24.61 -29.95
N ILE A 113 -1.24 -23.28 -29.80
CA ILE A 113 -1.87 -22.52 -28.72
C ILE A 113 -3.39 -22.56 -28.87
N ILE A 114 -3.89 -22.35 -30.08
CA ILE A 114 -5.33 -22.37 -30.38
C ILE A 114 -5.91 -23.77 -30.16
N GLU A 115 -5.25 -24.81 -30.66
CA GLU A 115 -5.66 -26.20 -30.46
C GLU A 115 -5.76 -26.54 -28.96
N ALA A 116 -4.74 -26.19 -28.17
CA ALA A 116 -4.76 -26.39 -26.73
C ALA A 116 -5.81 -25.55 -26.00
N ALA A 117 -6.06 -24.32 -26.46
CA ALA A 117 -7.08 -23.44 -25.89
C ALA A 117 -8.51 -23.99 -26.12
N ASN A 118 -8.74 -24.63 -27.26
CA ASN A 118 -10.03 -25.22 -27.62
C ASN A 118 -10.42 -26.40 -26.69
N GLU A 119 -9.48 -26.98 -25.94
CA GLU A 119 -9.76 -28.02 -24.93
C GLU A 119 -10.40 -27.47 -23.64
N ILE A 120 -10.28 -26.16 -23.35
CA ILE A 120 -10.72 -25.55 -22.07
C ILE A 120 -12.17 -25.02 -22.13
N ALA A 121 -12.71 -24.84 -23.33
CA ALA A 121 -13.98 -24.16 -23.64
C ALA A 121 -13.97 -22.63 -23.40
N TYR A 122 -14.67 -21.91 -24.29
CA TYR A 122 -14.86 -20.47 -24.21
C TYR A 122 -15.97 -20.11 -23.19
N PRO A 123 -15.90 -18.93 -22.54
CA PRO A 123 -14.91 -17.87 -22.73
C PRO A 123 -13.55 -18.11 -22.06
N LEU A 124 -12.51 -17.50 -22.61
CA LEU A 124 -11.11 -17.66 -22.19
C LEU A 124 -10.46 -16.36 -21.70
N VAL A 125 -9.33 -16.51 -21.02
CA VAL A 125 -8.40 -15.47 -20.62
C VAL A 125 -7.01 -15.81 -21.15
N VAL A 126 -6.37 -14.86 -21.83
CA VAL A 126 -4.96 -14.92 -22.23
C VAL A 126 -4.17 -13.98 -21.32
N LYS A 127 -3.12 -14.49 -20.67
CA LYS A 127 -2.19 -13.65 -19.88
C LYS A 127 -0.74 -14.12 -20.00
N PRO A 128 0.24 -13.21 -19.96
CA PRO A 128 1.65 -13.61 -19.85
C PRO A 128 1.95 -14.16 -18.46
N VAL A 129 2.77 -15.21 -18.40
CA VAL A 129 3.18 -15.82 -17.12
C VAL A 129 3.94 -14.81 -16.26
N ASP A 130 4.83 -14.02 -16.87
CA ASP A 130 5.74 -13.11 -16.18
C ASP A 130 5.35 -11.62 -16.26
N GLY A 131 4.15 -11.30 -16.76
CA GLY A 131 3.65 -9.92 -16.81
C GLY A 131 3.19 -9.39 -15.44
N THR A 132 3.37 -8.08 -15.24
CA THR A 132 2.96 -7.33 -14.06
C THR A 132 1.87 -6.29 -14.41
N GLY A 133 1.12 -5.83 -13.41
CA GLY A 133 0.17 -4.72 -13.57
C GLY A 133 -0.96 -4.96 -14.58
N GLY A 134 -1.30 -6.21 -14.86
CA GLY A 134 -2.31 -6.58 -15.86
C GLY A 134 -1.93 -6.26 -17.31
N LYS A 135 -0.65 -5.98 -17.61
CA LYS A 135 -0.18 -5.79 -18.99
C LYS A 135 -0.22 -7.14 -19.72
N GLY A 136 -0.81 -7.16 -20.91
CA GLY A 136 -0.99 -8.39 -21.69
C GLY A 136 -2.10 -9.33 -21.20
N VAL A 137 -2.91 -8.93 -20.21
CA VAL A 137 -4.10 -9.70 -19.81
C VAL A 137 -5.28 -9.31 -20.69
N ILE A 138 -5.82 -10.27 -21.42
CA ILE A 138 -7.03 -10.17 -22.25
C ILE A 138 -8.03 -11.19 -21.73
N SER A 139 -9.21 -10.74 -21.31
CA SER A 139 -10.23 -11.56 -20.65
C SER A 139 -11.54 -11.58 -21.43
N ASN A 140 -12.39 -12.59 -21.17
CA ASN A 140 -13.69 -12.75 -21.82
C ASN A 140 -13.55 -12.84 -23.35
N ILE A 141 -12.55 -13.62 -23.79
CA ILE A 141 -12.35 -14.00 -25.19
C ILE A 141 -13.42 -15.04 -25.50
N ARG A 142 -14.29 -14.81 -26.49
CA ARG A 142 -15.50 -15.62 -26.71
C ARG A 142 -15.42 -16.59 -27.88
N ASN A 143 -14.41 -16.44 -28.73
CA ASN A 143 -14.24 -17.23 -29.95
C ASN A 143 -12.77 -17.25 -30.39
N GLU A 144 -12.49 -18.08 -31.40
CA GLU A 144 -11.15 -18.29 -31.94
C GLU A 144 -10.53 -17.03 -32.55
N ASP A 145 -11.32 -16.17 -33.19
CA ASP A 145 -10.80 -14.95 -33.84
C ASP A 145 -10.36 -13.90 -32.81
N GLU A 146 -11.11 -13.78 -31.71
CA GLU A 146 -10.69 -13.00 -30.55
C GLU A 146 -9.43 -13.60 -29.90
N LEU A 147 -9.32 -14.93 -29.85
CA LEU A 147 -8.13 -15.61 -29.33
C LEU A 147 -6.89 -15.35 -30.19
N LYS A 148 -7.01 -15.47 -31.54
CA LYS A 148 -5.94 -15.11 -32.49
C LYS A 148 -5.47 -13.68 -32.30
N SER A 149 -6.42 -12.76 -32.14
CA SER A 149 -6.14 -11.34 -31.90
C SER A 149 -5.40 -11.13 -30.57
N ALA A 150 -5.82 -11.83 -29.52
CA ALA A 150 -5.17 -11.80 -28.21
C ALA A 150 -3.75 -12.36 -28.25
N ILE A 151 -3.53 -13.52 -28.92
CA ILE A 151 -2.20 -14.12 -29.09
C ILE A 151 -1.29 -13.14 -29.84
N ASN A 152 -1.75 -12.58 -30.96
CA ASN A 152 -0.96 -11.63 -31.74
C ASN A 152 -0.55 -10.40 -30.91
N TYR A 153 -1.48 -9.85 -30.13
CA TYR A 153 -1.18 -8.73 -29.26
C TYR A 153 -0.18 -9.09 -28.16
N VAL A 154 -0.41 -10.18 -27.41
CA VAL A 154 0.39 -10.49 -26.22
C VAL A 154 1.75 -11.10 -26.59
N LYS A 155 1.78 -12.06 -27.52
CA LYS A 155 3.01 -12.76 -27.92
C LYS A 155 3.85 -11.92 -28.88
N HIS A 156 3.26 -11.39 -29.95
CA HIS A 156 4.04 -10.75 -31.03
C HIS A 156 4.25 -9.26 -30.81
N GLN A 157 3.21 -8.51 -30.41
CA GLN A 157 3.35 -7.06 -30.22
C GLN A 157 3.99 -6.71 -28.88
N LEU A 158 3.64 -7.41 -27.80
CA LEU A 158 4.24 -7.20 -26.48
C LEU A 158 5.49 -8.05 -26.22
N ASN A 159 5.82 -8.98 -27.13
CA ASN A 159 7.00 -9.84 -27.09
C ASN A 159 7.09 -10.74 -25.83
N TYR A 160 5.94 -11.20 -25.32
CA TYR A 160 5.93 -12.18 -24.23
C TYR A 160 6.16 -13.59 -24.78
N LYS A 161 7.12 -14.30 -24.18
CA LYS A 161 7.54 -15.64 -24.62
C LYS A 161 6.63 -16.77 -24.16
N THR A 162 5.93 -16.59 -23.05
CA THR A 162 5.13 -17.64 -22.42
C THR A 162 3.76 -17.10 -22.09
N LEU A 163 2.73 -17.76 -22.63
CA LEU A 163 1.33 -17.44 -22.39
C LEU A 163 0.72 -18.46 -21.44
N LEU A 164 -0.27 -18.01 -20.67
CA LEU A 164 -1.16 -18.80 -19.86
C LEU A 164 -2.57 -18.54 -20.37
N ILE A 165 -3.20 -19.60 -20.88
CA ILE A 165 -4.58 -19.60 -21.37
C ILE A 165 -5.44 -20.26 -20.31
N GLU A 166 -6.48 -19.57 -19.84
CA GLU A 166 -7.35 -20.05 -18.77
C GLU A 166 -8.81 -19.89 -19.12
N GLU A 167 -9.65 -20.69 -18.46
CA GLU A 167 -11.10 -20.44 -18.45
C GLU A 167 -11.40 -19.05 -17.87
N TYR A 168 -12.41 -18.40 -18.43
CA TYR A 168 -12.94 -17.18 -17.85
C TYR A 168 -13.91 -17.52 -16.72
N PHE A 169 -13.53 -17.13 -15.50
CA PHE A 169 -14.42 -17.22 -14.36
C PHE A 169 -15.24 -15.93 -14.22
N GLU A 170 -16.55 -16.05 -14.30
CA GLU A 170 -17.47 -14.94 -14.06
C GLU A 170 -17.58 -14.64 -12.56
N GLY A 171 -17.23 -13.42 -12.18
CA GLY A 171 -17.29 -12.99 -10.79
C GLY A 171 -16.71 -11.60 -10.58
N LYS A 172 -16.59 -11.21 -9.33
CA LYS A 172 -16.01 -9.93 -8.91
C LYS A 172 -14.56 -10.13 -8.49
N ASP A 173 -13.71 -9.14 -8.79
CA ASP A 173 -12.27 -9.20 -8.53
C ASP A 173 -11.97 -8.74 -7.09
N TYR A 174 -11.60 -9.70 -6.23
CA TYR A 174 -11.42 -9.51 -4.80
C TYR A 174 -9.94 -9.63 -4.45
N ARG A 175 -9.48 -8.85 -3.47
CA ARG A 175 -8.17 -9.02 -2.83
C ARG A 175 -8.36 -9.23 -1.34
N LEU A 176 -7.95 -10.38 -0.86
CA LEU A 176 -7.97 -10.74 0.55
C LEU A 176 -6.56 -10.62 1.11
N TYR A 177 -6.44 -10.22 2.38
CA TYR A 177 -5.19 -10.21 3.11
C TYR A 177 -5.24 -11.30 4.17
N VAL A 178 -4.32 -12.25 4.07
CA VAL A 178 -4.21 -13.39 4.98
C VAL A 178 -2.97 -13.22 5.84
N ILE A 179 -3.12 -13.38 7.14
CA ILE A 179 -2.02 -13.51 8.10
C ILE A 179 -2.26 -14.80 8.86
N ASN A 180 -1.30 -15.73 8.76
CA ASN A 180 -1.44 -17.10 9.24
C ASN A 180 -2.72 -17.74 8.69
N ASP A 181 -3.59 -18.29 9.54
CA ASP A 181 -4.84 -18.94 9.16
C ASP A 181 -6.06 -18.02 9.18
N LYS A 182 -5.86 -16.70 9.07
CA LYS A 182 -6.95 -15.71 9.19
C LYS A 182 -6.95 -14.71 8.04
N VAL A 183 -8.12 -14.55 7.42
CA VAL A 183 -8.41 -13.39 6.56
C VAL A 183 -8.65 -12.17 7.46
N VAL A 184 -7.73 -11.22 7.45
CA VAL A 184 -7.82 -10.00 8.27
C VAL A 184 -8.45 -8.82 7.53
N ALA A 185 -8.50 -8.90 6.20
CA ALA A 185 -9.15 -7.89 5.36
C ALA A 185 -9.53 -8.47 3.99
N GLY A 186 -10.60 -7.94 3.39
CA GLY A 186 -11.05 -8.22 2.03
C GLY A 186 -11.50 -6.94 1.34
N LEU A 187 -11.13 -6.77 0.07
CA LEU A 187 -11.58 -5.66 -0.76
C LEU A 187 -12.09 -6.14 -2.11
N GLU A 188 -13.16 -5.54 -2.60
CA GLU A 188 -13.60 -5.59 -4.00
C GLU A 188 -12.87 -4.51 -4.80
N LYS A 189 -12.27 -4.89 -5.92
CA LYS A 189 -11.59 -4.01 -6.87
C LYS A 189 -12.57 -3.62 -7.98
N LEU A 190 -12.90 -2.34 -8.07
CA LEU A 190 -13.69 -1.81 -9.19
C LEU A 190 -12.81 -1.08 -10.21
N PRO A 191 -13.08 -1.22 -11.52
CA PRO A 191 -12.44 -0.38 -12.51
C PRO A 191 -12.77 1.10 -12.27
N ALA A 192 -11.89 1.97 -12.75
CA ALA A 192 -12.09 3.42 -12.62
C ALA A 192 -13.41 3.81 -13.32
N HIS A 193 -14.23 4.62 -12.65
CA HIS A 193 -15.56 5.01 -13.13
C HIS A 193 -15.96 6.38 -12.57
N VAL A 194 -17.00 6.97 -13.13
CA VAL A 194 -17.75 8.10 -12.56
C VAL A 194 -19.21 7.69 -12.35
N ILE A 195 -19.92 8.41 -11.49
CA ILE A 195 -21.37 8.26 -11.30
C ILE A 195 -22.02 9.54 -11.79
N GLY A 196 -22.96 9.41 -12.73
CA GLY A 196 -23.73 10.52 -13.26
C GLY A 196 -24.56 11.19 -12.18
N ASP A 197 -24.70 12.51 -12.29
CA ASP A 197 -25.60 13.32 -11.47
C ASP A 197 -26.68 14.01 -12.32
N GLY A 198 -26.82 13.60 -13.60
CA GLY A 198 -27.75 14.17 -14.57
C GLY A 198 -27.41 15.60 -15.02
N VAL A 199 -26.33 16.21 -14.54
CA VAL A 199 -26.02 17.63 -14.79
C VAL A 199 -24.61 17.84 -15.34
N ARG A 200 -23.61 17.13 -14.79
CA ARG A 200 -22.19 17.32 -15.12
C ARG A 200 -21.72 16.36 -16.20
N THR A 201 -20.78 16.83 -17.00
CA THR A 201 -20.08 15.99 -17.97
C THR A 201 -19.22 14.93 -17.28
N ILE A 202 -18.92 13.83 -17.97
CA ILE A 202 -17.97 12.81 -17.50
C ILE A 202 -16.64 13.44 -17.06
N LYS A 203 -16.13 14.42 -17.82
CA LYS A 203 -14.89 15.13 -17.49
C LYS A 203 -15.00 15.89 -16.16
N GLU A 204 -16.09 16.62 -15.93
CA GLU A 204 -16.28 17.37 -14.67
C GLU A 204 -16.47 16.44 -13.48
N LEU A 205 -17.21 15.34 -13.64
CA LEU A 205 -17.36 14.30 -12.63
C LEU A 205 -16.00 13.68 -12.28
N LEU A 206 -15.18 13.43 -13.29
CA LEU A 206 -13.83 12.91 -13.11
C LEU A 206 -12.90 13.91 -12.40
N ASP A 207 -12.95 15.19 -12.77
CA ASP A 207 -12.16 16.25 -12.15
C ASP A 207 -12.52 16.37 -10.66
N LYS A 208 -13.82 16.35 -10.33
CA LYS A 208 -14.32 16.32 -8.95
C LYS A 208 -13.84 15.08 -8.17
N LYS A 209 -13.94 13.89 -8.77
CA LYS A 209 -13.46 12.63 -8.17
C LYS A 209 -11.96 12.66 -7.93
N ASN A 210 -11.18 13.18 -8.88
CA ASN A 210 -9.74 13.31 -8.74
C ASN A 210 -9.35 14.29 -7.62
N ASP A 211 -10.06 15.41 -7.48
CA ASP A 211 -9.86 16.34 -6.37
C ASP A 211 -10.11 15.67 -5.01
N GLU A 212 -11.11 14.79 -4.91
CA GLU A 212 -11.36 14.02 -3.70
C GLU A 212 -10.26 12.98 -3.44
N ARG A 213 -9.79 12.28 -4.49
CA ARG A 213 -8.65 11.34 -4.40
C ARG A 213 -7.38 12.02 -3.89
N THR A 214 -7.18 13.33 -4.12
CA THR A 214 -6.04 14.08 -3.57
C THR A 214 -6.00 14.13 -2.04
N LYS A 215 -7.14 13.92 -1.38
CA LYS A 215 -7.27 13.95 0.08
C LYS A 215 -6.80 12.64 0.74
N SER A 216 -6.70 11.54 0.01
CA SER A 216 -6.19 10.26 0.53
C SER A 216 -4.67 10.15 0.41
N PRO A 217 -3.96 9.73 1.48
CA PRO A 217 -2.53 9.40 1.41
C PRO A 217 -2.19 8.34 0.35
N ALA A 218 -3.10 7.41 0.09
CA ALA A 218 -2.93 6.33 -0.88
C ALA A 218 -3.15 6.78 -2.33
N LEU A 219 -4.09 7.71 -2.56
CA LEU A 219 -4.56 8.05 -3.90
C LEU A 219 -4.06 9.41 -4.42
N ARG A 220 -3.44 10.24 -3.57
CA ARG A 220 -3.03 11.61 -3.93
C ARG A 220 -2.18 11.72 -5.17
N ASN A 221 -1.31 10.75 -5.40
CA ASN A 221 -0.41 10.74 -6.55
C ASN A 221 -0.91 9.84 -7.70
N ARG A 222 -2.17 9.39 -7.65
CA ARG A 222 -2.80 8.44 -8.58
C ARG A 222 -4.15 8.96 -9.09
N PRO A 223 -4.16 10.10 -9.80
CA PRO A 223 -5.36 10.56 -10.48
C PRO A 223 -5.73 9.58 -11.59
N ILE A 224 -7.03 9.44 -11.84
CA ILE A 224 -7.55 8.76 -13.02
C ILE A 224 -7.29 9.71 -14.21
N LYS A 225 -6.52 9.24 -15.19
CA LYS A 225 -6.19 10.01 -16.39
C LYS A 225 -7.13 9.59 -17.53
N ILE A 226 -7.52 10.58 -18.33
CA ILE A 226 -8.13 10.34 -19.64
C ILE A 226 -6.99 10.02 -20.62
N ASP A 227 -7.06 8.86 -21.24
CA ASP A 227 -6.09 8.35 -22.22
C ASP A 227 -6.82 7.61 -23.35
N SER A 228 -6.07 6.97 -24.26
CA SER A 228 -6.62 6.23 -25.40
C SER A 228 -7.56 5.09 -25.00
N GLU A 229 -7.27 4.38 -23.90
CA GLU A 229 -8.15 3.34 -23.36
C GLU A 229 -9.49 3.95 -22.94
N THR A 230 -9.43 5.09 -22.24
CA THR A 230 -10.61 5.81 -21.77
C THR A 230 -11.51 6.22 -22.95
N HIS A 231 -10.93 6.85 -23.98
CA HIS A 231 -11.67 7.26 -25.17
C HIS A 231 -12.26 6.07 -25.93
N SER A 232 -11.52 4.97 -26.04
CA SER A 232 -11.99 3.76 -26.73
C SER A 232 -13.16 3.12 -25.99
N LEU A 233 -13.08 3.04 -24.65
CA LEU A 233 -14.16 2.50 -23.83
C LEU A 233 -15.41 3.38 -23.89
N LEU A 234 -15.26 4.69 -23.72
CA LEU A 234 -16.39 5.63 -23.80
C LEU A 234 -17.08 5.53 -25.16
N ARG A 235 -16.33 5.50 -26.27
CA ARG A 235 -16.91 5.35 -27.61
C ARG A 235 -17.72 4.06 -27.75
N ARG A 236 -17.23 2.95 -27.21
CA ARG A 236 -17.96 1.66 -27.21
C ARG A 236 -19.24 1.71 -26.37
N LEU A 237 -19.27 2.54 -25.33
CA LEU A 237 -20.44 2.80 -24.50
C LEU A 237 -21.30 3.95 -25.04
N ASN A 238 -21.07 4.41 -26.28
CA ASN A 238 -21.75 5.55 -26.91
C ASN A 238 -21.63 6.88 -26.14
N TYR A 239 -20.52 7.05 -25.43
CA TYR A 239 -20.18 8.24 -24.66
C TYR A 239 -18.95 8.98 -25.22
N THR A 240 -18.87 10.26 -24.91
CA THR A 240 -17.67 11.11 -25.01
C THR A 240 -17.35 11.70 -23.64
N VAL A 241 -16.17 12.31 -23.48
CA VAL A 241 -15.82 12.95 -22.20
C VAL A 241 -16.73 14.13 -21.84
N ASP A 242 -17.43 14.70 -22.83
CA ASP A 242 -18.36 15.82 -22.70
C ASP A 242 -19.82 15.36 -22.55
N SER A 243 -20.07 14.05 -22.57
CA SER A 243 -21.42 13.53 -22.33
C SER A 243 -21.83 13.68 -20.87
N ILE A 244 -23.12 13.88 -20.63
CA ILE A 244 -23.74 13.96 -19.30
C ILE A 244 -24.44 12.62 -19.03
N PRO A 245 -23.92 11.76 -18.13
CA PRO A 245 -24.57 10.50 -17.78
C PRO A 245 -25.82 10.74 -16.93
N ASN A 246 -26.77 9.82 -16.99
CA ASN A 246 -28.00 9.92 -16.19
C ASN A 246 -27.69 9.87 -14.68
N ASP A 247 -28.57 10.44 -13.86
CA ASP A 247 -28.40 10.40 -12.41
C ASP A 247 -28.32 8.95 -11.90
N GLY A 248 -27.28 8.65 -11.11
CA GLY A 248 -26.99 7.32 -10.60
C GLY A 248 -26.29 6.37 -11.59
N GLU A 249 -26.15 6.74 -12.86
CA GLU A 249 -25.53 5.88 -13.88
C GLU A 249 -24.01 5.75 -13.65
N LYS A 250 -23.51 4.50 -13.61
CA LYS A 250 -22.08 4.23 -13.45
C LYS A 250 -21.41 4.08 -14.81
N VAL A 251 -20.58 5.06 -15.18
CA VAL A 251 -19.81 5.03 -16.44
C VAL A 251 -18.35 4.64 -16.17
N PHE A 252 -17.92 3.50 -16.69
CA PHE A 252 -16.54 3.02 -16.57
C PHE A 252 -15.59 3.76 -17.51
N LEU A 253 -14.41 4.07 -16.99
CA LEU A 253 -13.32 4.78 -17.68
C LEU A 253 -12.12 3.87 -17.99
N LYS A 254 -12.09 2.68 -17.38
CA LYS A 254 -11.06 1.65 -17.56
C LYS A 254 -11.70 0.29 -17.64
N THR A 255 -11.06 -0.61 -18.39
CA THR A 255 -11.48 -2.01 -18.47
C THR A 255 -10.89 -2.86 -17.34
N LYS A 256 -9.71 -2.48 -16.82
CA LYS A 256 -8.96 -3.25 -15.83
C LYS A 256 -9.25 -2.80 -14.40
N ASN A 257 -9.36 -3.77 -13.49
CA ASN A 257 -9.66 -3.57 -12.06
C ASN A 257 -8.44 -3.17 -11.22
N ASN A 258 -7.45 -2.52 -11.84
CA ASN A 258 -6.21 -2.15 -11.16
C ASN A 258 -6.39 -0.87 -10.35
N ILE A 259 -6.29 -0.98 -9.03
CA ILE A 259 -6.25 0.18 -8.11
C ILE A 259 -5.11 1.14 -8.51
N SER A 260 -4.00 0.61 -9.00
CA SER A 260 -2.87 1.39 -9.52
C SER A 260 -3.22 2.27 -10.71
N SER A 261 -4.18 1.85 -11.54
CA SER A 261 -4.68 2.57 -12.72
C SER A 261 -5.90 3.45 -12.42
N GLY A 262 -6.19 3.68 -11.14
CA GLY A 262 -7.29 4.55 -10.73
C GLY A 262 -8.56 3.83 -10.31
N GLY A 263 -8.52 2.49 -10.22
CA GLY A 263 -9.62 1.71 -9.65
C GLY A 263 -9.97 2.13 -8.21
N ASP A 264 -11.20 1.81 -7.82
CA ASP A 264 -11.69 2.01 -6.47
C ASP A 264 -11.62 0.71 -5.67
N SER A 265 -11.47 0.86 -4.35
CA SER A 265 -11.49 -0.27 -3.41
C SER A 265 -12.70 -0.13 -2.50
N ILE A 266 -13.46 -1.21 -2.37
CA ILE A 266 -14.60 -1.30 -1.45
C ILE A 266 -14.25 -2.37 -0.43
N ASP A 267 -14.25 -2.01 0.86
CA ASP A 267 -14.08 -3.00 1.92
C ASP A 267 -15.30 -3.93 1.95
N VAL A 268 -15.02 -5.23 1.90
CA VAL A 268 -16.03 -6.31 1.90
C VAL A 268 -15.71 -7.37 2.95
N THR A 269 -14.77 -7.09 3.86
CA THR A 269 -14.22 -8.08 4.81
C THR A 269 -15.32 -8.81 5.61
N ASP A 270 -16.31 -8.07 6.10
CA ASP A 270 -17.40 -8.63 6.92
C ASP A 270 -18.51 -9.28 6.07
N GLU A 271 -18.52 -9.03 4.74
CA GLU A 271 -19.48 -9.62 3.79
C GLU A 271 -18.99 -10.94 3.19
N LEU A 272 -17.72 -11.31 3.40
CA LEU A 272 -17.17 -12.56 2.90
C LEU A 272 -17.76 -13.75 3.65
N SER A 273 -18.26 -14.74 2.92
CA SER A 273 -18.64 -16.03 3.49
C SER A 273 -17.42 -16.76 4.06
N GLU A 274 -17.66 -17.65 5.02
CA GLU A 274 -16.59 -18.47 5.59
C GLU A 274 -15.94 -19.36 4.52
N ARG A 275 -16.72 -19.88 3.56
CA ARG A 275 -16.19 -20.66 2.43
C ARG A 275 -15.15 -19.88 1.61
N ILE A 276 -15.42 -18.61 1.28
CA ILE A 276 -14.46 -17.79 0.53
C ILE A 276 -13.21 -17.49 1.37
N LYS A 277 -13.38 -17.27 2.68
CA LYS A 277 -12.24 -17.08 3.60
C LYS A 277 -11.38 -18.34 3.71
N GLU A 278 -11.99 -19.52 3.80
CA GLU A 278 -11.32 -20.81 3.83
C GLU A 278 -10.52 -21.06 2.55
N ILE A 279 -11.08 -20.76 1.36
CA ILE A 279 -10.33 -20.87 0.10
C ILE A 279 -9.08 -19.99 0.14
N ALA A 280 -9.17 -18.76 0.66
CA ALA A 280 -8.03 -17.85 0.77
C ALA A 280 -6.98 -18.33 1.77
N VAL A 281 -7.41 -18.88 2.92
CA VAL A 281 -6.51 -19.47 3.93
C VAL A 281 -5.81 -20.71 3.36
N ASN A 282 -6.55 -21.61 2.72
CA ASN A 282 -5.99 -22.79 2.05
C ASN A 282 -5.01 -22.40 0.94
N ALA A 283 -5.27 -21.32 0.21
CA ALA A 283 -4.35 -20.77 -0.78
C ALA A 283 -3.02 -20.30 -0.16
N ALA A 284 -3.08 -19.60 0.97
CA ALA A 284 -1.87 -19.20 1.70
C ALA A 284 -1.08 -20.42 2.20
N ASN A 285 -1.79 -21.39 2.81
CA ASN A 285 -1.20 -22.61 3.37
C ASN A 285 -0.65 -23.58 2.30
N ALA A 286 -1.15 -23.51 1.07
CA ALA A 286 -0.59 -24.26 -0.06
C ALA A 286 0.87 -23.84 -0.39
N ILE A 287 1.30 -22.64 0.03
CA ILE A 287 2.66 -22.15 -0.17
C ILE A 287 3.47 -22.33 1.13
N PRO A 288 4.48 -23.23 1.16
CA PRO A 288 5.21 -23.53 2.40
C PRO A 288 5.90 -22.30 3.02
N GLY A 289 5.58 -22.02 4.29
CA GLY A 289 6.18 -20.91 5.05
C GLY A 289 5.64 -19.52 4.70
N LEU A 290 4.57 -19.41 3.90
CA LEU A 290 3.94 -18.14 3.57
C LEU A 290 3.03 -17.66 4.71
N ALA A 291 3.64 -17.06 5.72
CA ALA A 291 2.92 -16.61 6.91
C ALA A 291 1.98 -15.41 6.71
N GLN A 292 2.16 -14.64 5.63
CA GLN A 292 1.28 -13.54 5.29
C GLN A 292 1.33 -13.23 3.79
N CYS A 293 0.18 -12.91 3.21
CA CYS A 293 0.08 -12.63 1.79
C CYS A 293 -1.21 -11.89 1.42
N GLY A 294 -1.22 -11.33 0.21
CA GLY A 294 -2.44 -10.90 -0.47
C GLY A 294 -2.86 -11.99 -1.45
N ILE A 295 -4.12 -12.41 -1.41
CA ILE A 295 -4.71 -13.37 -2.33
C ILE A 295 -5.65 -12.61 -3.27
N ASP A 296 -5.41 -12.68 -4.58
CA ASP A 296 -6.38 -12.16 -5.56
C ASP A 296 -7.26 -13.30 -6.04
N MET A 297 -8.55 -13.07 -6.02
CA MET A 297 -9.56 -14.07 -6.33
C MET A 297 -10.66 -13.47 -7.19
N MET A 298 -11.22 -14.27 -8.08
CA MET A 298 -12.55 -13.98 -8.60
C MET A 298 -13.57 -14.65 -7.69
N VAL A 299 -14.59 -13.90 -7.28
CA VAL A 299 -15.65 -14.38 -6.39
C VAL A 299 -17.00 -14.16 -7.05
N ASN A 300 -17.73 -15.26 -7.29
CA ASN A 300 -19.14 -15.24 -7.60
C ASN A 300 -19.92 -15.38 -6.29
N LYS A 301 -20.53 -14.27 -5.85
CA LYS A 301 -21.29 -14.22 -4.58
C LYS A 301 -22.58 -15.03 -4.64
N GLU A 302 -23.21 -15.17 -5.81
CA GLU A 302 -24.49 -15.87 -5.96
C GLU A 302 -24.32 -17.38 -5.83
N GLU A 303 -23.24 -17.92 -6.40
CA GLU A 303 -22.89 -19.33 -6.31
C GLU A 303 -22.00 -19.66 -5.09
N ASP A 304 -21.63 -18.65 -4.30
CA ASP A 304 -20.63 -18.71 -3.23
C ASP A 304 -19.29 -19.34 -3.68
N LYS A 305 -18.93 -19.20 -4.96
CA LYS A 305 -17.70 -19.78 -5.55
C LYS A 305 -16.59 -18.75 -5.65
N GLY A 306 -15.36 -19.20 -5.38
CA GLY A 306 -14.16 -18.39 -5.56
C GLY A 306 -13.04 -19.18 -6.22
N VAL A 307 -12.27 -18.54 -7.10
CA VAL A 307 -11.05 -19.09 -7.69
C VAL A 307 -9.88 -18.16 -7.45
N VAL A 308 -8.73 -18.72 -7.10
CA VAL A 308 -7.51 -17.95 -6.82
C VAL A 308 -6.79 -17.64 -8.14
N LEU A 309 -6.56 -16.35 -8.38
CA LEU A 309 -5.86 -15.85 -9.56
C LEU A 309 -4.36 -15.69 -9.31
N GLU A 310 -4.00 -15.13 -8.15
CA GLU A 310 -2.63 -14.78 -7.81
C GLU A 310 -2.41 -14.75 -6.29
N ILE A 311 -1.17 -15.04 -5.87
CA ILE A 311 -0.73 -14.87 -4.49
C ILE A 311 0.43 -13.86 -4.49
N ASN A 312 0.30 -12.82 -3.68
CA ASN A 312 1.32 -11.80 -3.52
C ASN A 312 1.97 -11.92 -2.13
N SER A 313 3.26 -12.24 -2.09
CA SER A 313 4.02 -12.34 -0.83
C SER A 313 4.42 -10.98 -0.23
N ARG A 314 4.32 -9.89 -1.00
CA ARG A 314 4.64 -8.51 -0.58
C ARG A 314 3.47 -7.55 -0.89
N PRO A 315 2.28 -7.81 -0.33
CA PRO A 315 1.07 -7.08 -0.67
C PRO A 315 1.09 -5.64 -0.14
N HIS A 316 0.65 -4.69 -0.97
CA HIS A 316 0.36 -3.35 -0.51
C HIS A 316 -0.98 -3.29 0.25
N ILE A 317 -0.96 -2.70 1.45
CA ILE A 317 -2.16 -2.57 2.31
C ILE A 317 -2.90 -1.24 2.16
N THR A 318 -2.43 -0.34 1.30
CA THR A 318 -2.97 1.04 1.23
C THR A 318 -4.45 1.11 0.90
N ALA A 319 -4.94 0.18 0.08
CA ALA A 319 -6.35 0.09 -0.30
C ALA A 319 -7.24 -0.38 0.86
N HIS A 320 -6.72 -1.25 1.74
CA HIS A 320 -7.43 -1.66 2.97
C HIS A 320 -7.38 -0.57 4.05
N LEU A 321 -6.30 0.22 4.11
CA LEU A 321 -6.16 1.34 5.05
C LEU A 321 -7.03 2.55 4.69
N PHE A 322 -7.26 2.76 3.40
CA PHE A 322 -7.97 3.93 2.86
C PHE A 322 -8.93 3.50 1.74
N PRO A 323 -9.93 2.65 2.04
CA PRO A 323 -10.88 2.22 1.03
C PRO A 323 -11.71 3.41 0.54
N MET A 324 -12.23 3.30 -0.69
CA MET A 324 -13.13 4.31 -1.24
C MET A 324 -14.51 4.26 -0.56
N SER A 325 -14.96 3.05 -0.21
CA SER A 325 -16.19 2.77 0.53
C SER A 325 -15.98 1.61 1.51
N GLY A 326 -16.78 1.57 2.59
CA GLY A 326 -16.65 0.59 3.68
C GLY A 326 -15.66 1.00 4.78
N HIS A 327 -15.22 0.04 5.60
CA HIS A 327 -14.42 0.29 6.79
C HIS A 327 -12.91 0.16 6.51
N ALA A 328 -12.10 1.08 7.04
CA ALA A 328 -10.65 0.91 7.01
C ALA A 328 -10.22 -0.23 7.95
N ARG A 329 -9.34 -1.12 7.48
CA ARG A 329 -8.84 -2.28 8.23
C ARG A 329 -7.43 -2.03 8.74
N ASP A 330 -7.22 -2.17 10.05
CA ASP A 330 -5.92 -1.95 10.71
C ASP A 330 -4.98 -3.16 10.55
N ILE A 331 -4.60 -3.43 9.30
CA ILE A 331 -3.63 -4.48 8.98
C ILE A 331 -2.26 -4.26 9.66
N PRO A 332 -1.73 -3.03 9.83
CA PRO A 332 -0.52 -2.80 10.59
C PRO A 332 -0.58 -3.38 12.00
N LYS A 333 -1.70 -3.18 12.71
CA LYS A 333 -1.92 -3.80 14.02
C LYS A 333 -1.82 -5.32 13.93
N GLU A 334 -2.53 -5.96 13.01
CA GLU A 334 -2.53 -7.43 12.88
C GLU A 334 -1.14 -7.98 12.51
N ILE A 335 -0.36 -7.28 11.67
CA ILE A 335 1.04 -7.65 11.38
C ILE A 335 1.89 -7.57 12.65
N ILE A 336 1.80 -6.47 13.41
CA ILE A 336 2.63 -6.31 14.61
C ILE A 336 2.23 -7.28 15.72
N ASP A 337 0.93 -7.56 15.90
CA ASP A 337 0.45 -8.59 16.82
C ASP A 337 1.04 -9.96 16.48
N PHE A 338 1.14 -10.28 15.19
CA PHE A 338 1.67 -11.55 14.73
C PHE A 338 3.19 -11.69 14.95
N TYR A 339 4.00 -10.68 14.60
CA TYR A 339 5.45 -10.73 14.77
C TYR A 339 5.91 -10.46 16.22
N PHE A 340 5.15 -9.64 16.97
CA PHE A 340 5.47 -9.23 18.33
C PHE A 340 4.24 -9.36 19.24
N PRO A 341 3.81 -10.60 19.58
CA PRO A 341 2.58 -10.85 20.33
C PRO A 341 2.56 -10.25 21.74
N ASN A 342 3.73 -9.97 22.31
CA ASN A 342 3.87 -9.35 23.63
C ASN A 342 3.99 -7.82 23.57
N SER A 343 3.85 -7.21 22.38
CA SER A 343 3.88 -5.75 22.24
C SER A 343 2.53 -5.14 22.60
N GLU A 344 2.52 -4.21 23.54
CA GLU A 344 1.27 -3.59 24.00
C GLU A 344 0.90 -2.34 23.18
N GLN A 345 -0.37 -2.27 22.73
CA GLN A 345 -0.95 -1.02 22.27
C GLN A 345 -1.29 -0.14 23.47
N ASN A 346 -0.66 1.03 23.55
CA ASN A 346 -0.89 1.96 24.65
C ASN A 346 -1.70 3.16 24.13
N LEU A 347 -3.02 3.01 24.09
CA LEU A 347 -3.97 3.95 23.47
C LEU A 347 -4.16 5.25 24.28
N ASP A 348 -3.79 5.27 25.56
CA ASP A 348 -3.96 6.43 26.46
C ASP A 348 -2.84 7.49 26.33
N LYS A 349 -1.91 7.32 25.40
CA LYS A 349 -0.76 8.22 25.21
C LYS A 349 -1.01 9.21 24.06
N PRO A 350 -0.40 10.41 24.12
CA PRO A 350 -0.30 11.27 22.94
C PRO A 350 0.18 10.50 21.71
N LEU A 351 -0.54 10.66 20.59
CA LEU A 351 -0.21 9.98 19.34
C LEU A 351 1.06 10.59 18.73
N TYR A 352 2.17 9.87 18.73
CA TYR A 352 3.40 10.33 18.09
C TYR A 352 3.54 9.80 16.66
N TYR A 353 4.33 10.49 15.86
CA TYR A 353 4.85 9.98 14.59
C TYR A 353 6.30 10.45 14.38
N PHE A 354 7.09 9.71 13.61
CA PHE A 354 8.50 10.05 13.40
C PHE A 354 8.74 10.84 12.10
N ASP A 355 9.84 11.60 12.09
CA ASP A 355 10.26 12.42 10.95
C ASP A 355 10.81 11.56 9.81
N PHE A 356 9.91 11.13 8.94
CA PHE A 356 10.28 10.32 7.78
C PHE A 356 11.09 11.08 6.74
N LYS A 357 10.97 12.41 6.68
CA LYS A 357 11.68 13.22 5.70
C LYS A 357 13.17 13.20 5.99
N SER A 358 13.54 13.42 7.25
CA SER A 358 14.94 13.44 7.68
C SER A 358 15.62 12.12 7.41
N ILE A 359 14.98 10.99 7.74
CA ILE A 359 15.50 9.62 7.47
C ILE A 359 15.91 9.46 6.01
N PHE A 360 15.02 9.83 5.09
CA PHE A 360 15.30 9.70 3.67
C PHE A 360 16.34 10.67 3.16
N ASN A 361 16.35 11.91 3.65
CA ASN A 361 17.35 12.88 3.24
C ASN A 361 18.75 12.37 3.59
N THR A 362 18.92 11.85 4.82
CA THR A 362 20.17 11.26 5.28
C THR A 362 20.63 10.11 4.37
N PHE A 363 19.72 9.25 3.91
CA PHE A 363 20.04 8.20 2.95
C PHE A 363 20.37 8.71 1.55
N SER A 364 19.59 9.66 1.02
CA SER A 364 19.81 10.20 -0.33
C SER A 364 21.10 11.01 -0.45
N GLU A 365 21.52 11.62 0.64
CA GLU A 365 22.77 12.37 0.76
C GLU A 365 23.98 11.46 1.05
N GLY A 366 23.75 10.15 1.25
CA GLY A 366 24.82 9.18 1.53
C GLY A 366 25.45 9.31 2.91
N LEU A 367 24.79 10.01 3.84
CA LEU A 367 25.32 10.29 5.18
C LEU A 367 25.32 9.06 6.10
N CYS A 368 24.44 8.09 5.85
CA CYS A 368 24.43 6.81 6.57
C CYS A 368 23.83 5.68 5.72
N LYS A 369 24.11 4.43 6.12
CA LYS A 369 23.44 3.22 5.59
C LYS A 369 22.29 2.74 6.48
N GLU A 370 22.32 3.12 7.75
CA GLU A 370 21.33 2.73 8.75
C GLU A 370 20.94 3.94 9.58
N TYR A 371 19.66 4.04 9.92
CA TYR A 371 19.10 5.11 10.72
C TYR A 371 18.20 4.51 11.81
N VAL A 372 18.58 4.67 13.07
CA VAL A 372 17.76 4.29 14.21
C VAL A 372 16.83 5.47 14.54
N VAL A 373 15.53 5.22 14.50
CA VAL A 373 14.51 6.22 14.84
C VAL A 373 14.50 6.41 16.35
N PRO A 374 14.54 7.65 16.86
CA PRO A 374 14.45 7.89 18.30
C PRO A 374 13.17 7.29 18.88
N ASP A 375 13.29 6.67 20.06
CA ASP A 375 12.17 5.97 20.70
C ASP A 375 10.98 6.90 20.99
N VAL A 376 9.78 6.31 20.98
CA VAL A 376 8.58 6.98 21.48
C VAL A 376 8.81 7.46 22.93
N PRO A 377 8.46 8.72 23.25
CA PRO A 377 8.50 9.20 24.64
C PRO A 377 7.71 8.29 25.58
N LYS A 378 8.26 8.02 26.77
CA LYS A 378 7.66 7.17 27.81
C LYS A 378 7.28 7.98 29.06
N GLY A 379 6.33 7.45 29.86
CA GLY A 379 5.86 8.02 31.12
C GLY A 379 4.52 8.75 31.01
N SER A 380 4.22 9.63 31.98
CA SER A 380 3.01 10.46 32.01
C SER A 380 3.15 11.65 31.06
N LEU A 381 2.56 11.52 29.87
CA LEU A 381 2.69 12.47 28.77
C LEU A 381 1.42 13.31 28.59
N VAL A 382 1.61 14.57 28.22
CA VAL A 382 0.51 15.50 27.90
C VAL A 382 0.84 16.24 26.61
N SER A 383 -0.20 16.54 25.83
CA SER A 383 -0.10 17.46 24.68
C SER A 383 -0.97 18.69 24.92
N LYS A 384 -0.35 19.87 24.75
CA LYS A 384 -1.01 21.17 24.85
C LYS A 384 -0.80 21.98 23.57
N ARG A 385 -1.77 22.82 23.24
CA ARG A 385 -1.66 23.87 22.23
C ARG A 385 -1.80 25.22 22.89
N PHE A 386 -0.83 26.09 22.65
CA PHE A 386 -0.87 27.50 23.02
C PHE A 386 -1.09 28.36 21.78
N ARG A 387 -2.09 29.25 21.83
CA ARG A 387 -2.27 30.32 20.83
C ARG A 387 -1.79 31.63 21.44
N VAL A 388 -0.78 32.23 20.82
CA VAL A 388 -0.08 33.42 21.31
C VAL A 388 -0.37 34.59 20.38
N THR A 389 -0.83 35.72 20.91
CA THR A 389 -1.07 36.96 20.17
C THR A 389 -0.02 38.02 20.47
N GLY A 390 0.14 39.01 19.57
CA GLY A 390 1.03 40.17 19.75
C GLY A 390 2.49 39.97 19.32
N VAL A 391 2.90 38.75 19.00
CA VAL A 391 4.28 38.45 18.58
C VAL A 391 4.58 38.75 17.10
N HIS A 392 3.58 39.17 16.32
CA HIS A 392 3.63 39.58 14.90
C HIS A 392 4.65 38.83 14.00
N GLY A 393 4.78 37.51 14.17
CA GLY A 393 5.69 36.72 13.33
C GLY A 393 7.19 36.89 13.60
N SER A 394 7.57 37.41 14.78
CA SER A 394 8.97 37.54 15.19
C SER A 394 9.73 36.21 15.08
N THR A 395 10.65 36.14 14.11
CA THR A 395 11.52 34.99 13.89
C THR A 395 12.36 34.68 15.13
N GLY A 396 12.74 35.71 15.89
CA GLY A 396 13.43 35.58 17.17
C GLY A 396 12.60 34.84 18.22
N TYR A 397 11.31 35.18 18.35
CA TYR A 397 10.42 34.48 19.28
C TYR A 397 10.23 33.01 18.92
N LEU A 398 10.03 32.71 17.62
CA LEU A 398 9.90 31.32 17.15
C LEU A 398 11.15 30.49 17.47
N LYS A 399 12.34 31.06 17.25
CA LYS A 399 13.63 30.42 17.59
C LYS A 399 13.79 30.23 19.10
N ARG A 400 13.40 31.21 19.93
CA ARG A 400 13.38 31.07 21.39
C ARG A 400 12.47 29.91 21.81
N VAL A 401 11.24 29.89 21.34
CA VAL A 401 10.26 28.83 21.62
C VAL A 401 10.83 27.45 21.26
N GLN A 402 11.43 27.32 20.07
CA GLN A 402 12.07 26.07 19.67
C GLN A 402 13.23 25.69 20.60
N SER A 403 14.12 26.64 20.92
CA SER A 403 15.27 26.39 21.81
C SER A 403 14.83 25.90 23.19
N GLU A 404 13.83 26.56 23.79
CA GLU A 404 13.31 26.18 25.11
C GLU A 404 12.60 24.82 25.09
N ALA A 405 11.83 24.53 24.04
CA ALA A 405 11.21 23.22 23.87
C ALA A 405 12.26 22.09 23.75
N ILE A 406 13.33 22.31 22.97
CA ILE A 406 14.42 21.34 22.81
C ILE A 406 15.15 21.11 24.14
N LYS A 407 15.49 22.17 24.89
CA LYS A 407 16.13 22.06 26.21
C LYS A 407 15.29 21.21 27.18
N LEU A 408 13.97 21.33 27.12
CA LEU A 408 13.03 20.57 27.95
C LEU A 408 12.67 19.18 27.39
N LYS A 409 13.33 18.77 26.28
CA LYS A 409 13.07 17.51 25.56
C LYS A 409 11.59 17.36 25.15
N LEU A 410 10.96 18.48 24.79
CA LEU A 410 9.59 18.51 24.29
C LEU A 410 9.55 18.28 22.78
N ASN A 411 8.45 17.71 22.33
CA ASN A 411 8.16 17.44 20.94
C ASN A 411 7.06 18.37 20.44
N GLY A 412 6.99 18.61 19.14
CA GLY A 412 5.93 19.40 18.53
C GLY A 412 6.43 20.44 17.56
N TYR A 413 5.74 21.57 17.51
CA TYR A 413 6.08 22.61 16.56
C TYR A 413 5.58 23.97 17.00
N VAL A 414 6.20 25.00 16.43
CA VAL A 414 5.66 26.36 16.44
C VAL A 414 5.43 26.83 15.02
N LYS A 415 4.30 27.50 14.77
CA LYS A 415 3.98 28.09 13.47
C LYS A 415 3.27 29.41 13.61
N HIS A 416 3.53 30.31 12.67
CA HIS A 416 2.74 31.52 12.52
C HIS A 416 1.40 31.19 11.84
N LEU A 417 0.31 31.83 12.23
CA LEU A 417 -1.01 31.69 11.64
C LEU A 417 -1.29 32.90 10.72
N LYS A 418 -2.20 32.73 9.76
CA LYS A 418 -2.54 33.79 8.80
C LYS A 418 -3.16 35.04 9.46
N ASN A 419 -3.77 34.88 10.63
CA ASN A 419 -4.39 35.96 11.40
C ASN A 419 -3.40 36.70 12.32
N GLY A 420 -2.08 36.54 12.13
CA GLY A 420 -1.05 37.20 12.94
C GLY A 420 -0.76 36.52 14.29
N GLU A 421 -1.50 35.48 14.67
CA GLU A 421 -1.23 34.69 15.87
C GLU A 421 -0.09 33.69 15.67
N THR A 422 0.50 33.20 16.76
CA THR A 422 1.44 32.08 16.75
C THR A 422 0.80 30.88 17.44
N SER A 423 0.87 29.71 16.81
CA SER A 423 0.41 28.44 17.38
C SER A 423 1.60 27.59 17.78
N ILE A 424 1.72 27.31 19.07
CA ILE A 424 2.72 26.42 19.64
C ILE A 424 1.98 25.12 20.02
N VAL A 425 2.47 23.97 19.56
CA VAL A 425 2.02 22.66 20.00
C VAL A 425 3.20 21.98 20.66
N VAL A 426 3.02 21.55 21.90
CA VAL A 426 4.04 20.80 22.66
C VAL A 426 3.47 19.49 23.16
N SER A 427 4.30 18.46 23.18
CA SER A 427 4.00 17.16 23.77
C SER A 427 5.22 16.55 24.42
N GLY A 428 5.06 16.06 25.65
CA GLY A 428 6.13 15.43 26.41
C GLY A 428 5.69 15.14 27.84
N LYS A 429 6.67 14.92 28.73
CA LYS A 429 6.39 14.70 30.16
C LYS A 429 5.64 15.88 30.76
N THR A 430 4.63 15.60 31.58
CA THR A 430 3.76 16.62 32.21
C THR A 430 4.57 17.76 32.85
N LYS A 431 5.54 17.44 33.71
CA LYS A 431 6.44 18.43 34.35
C LYS A 431 7.21 19.30 33.36
N SER A 432 7.65 18.73 32.23
CA SER A 432 8.37 19.50 31.19
C SER A 432 7.42 20.46 30.47
N VAL A 433 6.17 20.06 30.23
CA VAL A 433 5.16 20.91 29.58
C VAL A 433 4.74 22.05 30.50
N GLU A 434 4.54 21.79 31.80
CA GLU A 434 4.26 22.82 32.82
C GLU A 434 5.40 23.83 32.92
N ARG A 435 6.65 23.38 32.97
CA ARG A 435 7.82 24.27 32.97
C ARG A 435 7.91 25.11 31.70
N PHE A 436 7.61 24.51 30.55
CA PHE A 436 7.59 25.23 29.28
C PHE A 436 6.50 26.30 29.24
N GLU A 437 5.32 25.99 29.78
CA GLU A 437 4.21 26.93 29.92
C GLU A 437 4.62 28.16 30.75
N THR A 438 5.30 27.96 31.89
CA THR A 438 5.85 29.07 32.67
C THR A 438 6.80 29.94 31.85
N ILE A 439 7.69 29.36 31.05
CA ILE A 439 8.69 30.08 30.24
C ILE A 439 8.05 30.92 29.11
N ILE A 440 6.96 30.44 28.51
CA ILE A 440 6.27 31.19 27.46
C ILE A 440 5.32 32.25 28.01
N ASN A 441 4.83 32.08 29.24
CA ASN A 441 3.98 33.03 29.95
C ASN A 441 4.78 34.14 30.64
N GLN A 442 6.08 33.95 30.90
CA GLN A 442 6.94 35.01 31.42
C GLN A 442 6.96 36.21 30.48
N VAL A 443 6.59 37.38 31.02
CA VAL A 443 6.64 38.67 30.33
C VAL A 443 8.08 38.90 29.87
N ASN A 444 8.25 39.12 28.58
CA ASN A 444 9.54 39.43 27.98
C ASN A 444 9.39 40.73 27.22
N GLU A 445 10.01 41.79 27.71
CA GLU A 445 9.95 43.14 27.12
C GLU A 445 10.38 43.16 25.64
N ARG A 446 11.19 42.18 25.22
CA ARG A 446 11.67 42.05 23.83
C ARG A 446 10.61 41.53 22.86
N TYR A 447 9.54 40.90 23.35
CA TYR A 447 8.49 40.30 22.53
C TYR A 447 7.12 40.67 23.09
N SER A 448 6.35 41.51 22.37
CA SER A 448 5.03 42.01 22.77
C SER A 448 3.94 40.93 22.81
N VAL A 449 4.09 39.91 23.66
CA VAL A 449 3.08 38.87 23.86
C VAL A 449 1.89 39.47 24.61
N THR A 450 0.72 39.50 23.97
CA THR A 450 -0.48 40.14 24.56
C THR A 450 -1.46 39.15 25.18
N LYS A 451 -1.57 37.93 24.65
CA LYS A 451 -2.48 36.90 25.16
C LYS A 451 -1.98 35.50 24.81
N ILE A 452 -2.14 34.58 25.75
CA ILE A 452 -1.92 33.15 25.54
C ILE A 452 -3.21 32.41 25.88
N VAL A 453 -3.68 31.58 24.95
CA VAL A 453 -4.84 30.69 25.15
C VAL A 453 -4.39 29.24 25.05
N GLU A 454 -4.54 28.50 26.14
CA GLU A 454 -4.28 27.07 26.20
C GLU A 454 -5.48 26.24 25.73
N LYS A 455 -5.22 25.16 25.01
CA LYS A 455 -6.18 24.07 24.79
C LYS A 455 -5.50 22.71 24.87
N ARG A 456 -6.21 21.70 25.39
CA ARG A 456 -5.82 20.29 25.24
C ARG A 456 -5.66 19.95 23.77
N TRP A 457 -4.60 19.20 23.44
CA TRP A 457 -4.32 18.76 22.07
C TRP A 457 -4.45 17.24 21.99
N THR A 458 -5.21 16.76 21.02
CA THR A 458 -5.50 15.33 20.83
C THR A 458 -5.01 14.79 19.49
N LYS A 459 -4.48 15.66 18.61
CA LYS A 459 -3.99 15.24 17.30
C LYS A 459 -2.54 14.76 17.39
N PRO A 460 -2.08 13.97 16.42
CA PRO A 460 -0.72 13.48 16.44
C PRO A 460 0.37 14.57 16.45
N VAL A 461 1.50 14.26 17.07
CA VAL A 461 2.65 15.14 17.25
C VAL A 461 3.91 14.46 16.70
N GLN A 462 4.68 15.15 15.87
CA GLN A 462 5.96 14.63 15.40
C GLN A 462 6.96 14.58 16.54
N ILE A 463 7.81 13.55 16.59
CA ILE A 463 8.98 13.57 17.46
C ILE A 463 9.97 14.67 17.02
N GLY A 464 10.63 15.30 17.99
CA GLY A 464 11.43 16.51 17.78
C GLY A 464 10.57 17.78 17.79
N PHE A 465 11.24 18.94 17.73
CA PHE A 465 10.57 20.25 17.75
C PHE A 465 10.99 21.13 16.57
N GLU A 466 10.03 21.54 15.75
CA GLU A 466 10.30 22.31 14.53
C GLU A 466 9.54 23.64 14.43
N ILE A 467 10.11 24.58 13.67
CA ILE A 467 9.41 25.78 13.23
C ILE A 467 8.73 25.48 11.88
N LYS A 468 7.40 25.33 11.87
CA LYS A 468 6.65 25.09 10.63
C LYS A 468 6.48 26.40 9.85
N LYS A 469 6.95 26.41 8.61
CA LYS A 469 6.71 27.51 7.67
C LYS A 469 5.26 27.49 7.19
N ASN A 470 4.66 28.66 7.02
CA ASN A 470 3.34 28.78 6.38
C ASN A 470 3.43 28.29 4.93
N SER A 471 2.57 27.34 4.56
CA SER A 471 2.50 26.80 3.20
C SER A 471 1.83 27.81 2.25
N THR A 472 2.51 28.93 1.99
CA THR A 472 2.14 29.91 0.98
C THR A 472 3.28 30.00 -0.02
N LYS A 473 3.20 29.14 -1.03
CA LYS A 473 3.86 29.12 -2.36
C LYS A 473 4.28 27.70 -2.71
N ASN A 474 3.40 27.01 -3.44
CA ASN A 474 3.75 25.96 -4.42
C ASN A 474 2.49 25.58 -5.22
N ARG A 475 1.81 26.58 -5.78
CA ARG A 475 0.80 26.35 -6.83
C ARG A 475 1.42 26.37 -8.25
N ASP A 476 2.65 26.88 -8.42
CA ASP A 476 3.21 27.10 -9.77
C ASP A 476 4.27 26.10 -10.25
N ASN A 477 4.61 25.05 -9.48
CA ASN A 477 5.47 23.97 -9.98
C ASN A 477 4.69 22.78 -10.55
N LYS A 478 3.52 23.04 -11.17
CA LYS A 478 2.57 22.00 -11.60
C LYS A 478 2.87 21.40 -12.99
N MET A 479 3.81 21.95 -13.77
CA MET A 479 4.14 21.43 -15.12
C MET A 479 5.47 20.66 -15.25
N GLN A 480 6.45 20.81 -14.35
CA GLN A 480 7.68 19.99 -14.38
C GLN A 480 7.60 18.67 -13.58
N LYS A 481 6.54 18.48 -12.78
CA LYS A 481 6.38 17.31 -11.88
C LYS A 481 5.74 16.07 -12.53
N ASN A 482 5.33 16.15 -13.80
CA ASN A 482 4.73 15.01 -14.48
C ASN A 482 5.78 14.03 -15.04
N ARG A 483 6.95 14.50 -15.50
CA ARG A 483 8.06 13.63 -15.94
C ARG A 483 8.70 12.82 -14.80
N SER A 484 8.65 13.30 -13.56
CA SER A 484 9.17 12.59 -12.38
C SER A 484 8.18 11.58 -11.77
N LYS A 485 6.91 11.60 -12.17
CA LYS A 485 5.89 10.64 -11.72
C LYS A 485 5.88 9.37 -12.57
N GLU A 486 6.07 9.48 -13.89
CA GLU A 486 6.31 8.33 -14.77
C GLU A 486 7.60 7.60 -14.37
N LYS A 487 8.68 8.33 -14.06
CA LYS A 487 9.92 7.76 -13.56
C LYS A 487 9.73 6.89 -12.30
N LYS A 488 8.75 7.21 -11.44
CA LYS A 488 8.48 6.47 -10.17
C LYS A 488 7.59 5.24 -10.32
N SER A 489 6.64 5.22 -11.27
CA SER A 489 5.91 3.99 -11.59
C SER A 489 6.81 3.00 -12.33
N ILE A 490 7.65 3.53 -13.23
CA ILE A 490 8.70 2.77 -13.93
C ILE A 490 9.68 2.16 -12.91
N ASP A 491 10.10 2.91 -11.89
CA ASP A 491 11.01 2.43 -10.84
C ASP A 491 10.41 1.24 -10.05
N MET A 492 9.09 1.19 -9.87
CA MET A 492 8.44 0.12 -9.10
C MET A 492 8.27 -1.16 -9.91
N ASP A 493 7.83 -1.06 -11.17
CA ASP A 493 7.80 -2.21 -12.07
C ASP A 493 9.22 -2.76 -12.28
N GLN A 494 10.22 -1.88 -12.42
CA GLN A 494 11.63 -2.28 -12.42
C GLN A 494 12.05 -2.91 -11.08
N SER A 495 11.60 -2.42 -9.93
CA SER A 495 11.95 -3.02 -8.63
C SER A 495 11.40 -4.43 -8.47
N LEU A 496 10.17 -4.69 -8.95
CA LEU A 496 9.54 -6.01 -8.93
C LEU A 496 10.25 -6.97 -9.90
N LEU A 497 10.64 -6.47 -11.08
CA LEU A 497 11.41 -7.24 -12.05
C LEU A 497 12.81 -7.60 -11.52
N ILE A 498 13.52 -6.64 -10.92
CA ILE A 498 14.83 -6.88 -10.29
C ILE A 498 14.71 -7.87 -9.12
N GLU A 499 13.68 -7.73 -8.30
CA GLU A 499 13.41 -8.66 -7.19
C GLU A 499 13.12 -10.07 -7.71
N ARG A 500 12.27 -10.20 -8.75
CA ARG A 500 11.99 -11.46 -9.43
C ARG A 500 13.27 -12.10 -9.97
N ASP A 501 14.09 -11.34 -10.69
CA ASP A 501 15.32 -11.86 -11.30
C ASP A 501 16.31 -12.30 -10.21
N TYR A 502 16.45 -11.53 -9.13
CA TYR A 502 17.24 -11.91 -7.95
C TYR A 502 16.75 -13.23 -7.33
N TYR A 503 15.46 -13.38 -7.03
CA TYR A 503 14.94 -14.61 -6.43
C TYR A 503 14.96 -15.79 -7.41
N ARG A 504 14.84 -15.54 -8.72
CA ARG A 504 15.03 -16.55 -9.77
C ARG A 504 16.46 -17.08 -9.76
N GLU A 505 17.46 -16.21 -9.69
CA GLU A 505 18.86 -16.63 -9.56
C GLU A 505 19.11 -17.43 -8.28
N GLN A 506 18.59 -16.95 -7.14
CA GLN A 506 18.68 -17.69 -5.87
C GLN A 506 18.02 -19.07 -5.97
N TYR A 507 16.84 -19.17 -6.59
CA TYR A 507 16.16 -20.44 -6.81
C TYR A 507 16.97 -21.37 -7.71
N LEU A 508 17.49 -20.87 -8.83
CA LEU A 508 18.34 -21.64 -9.73
C LEU A 508 19.58 -22.17 -8.99
N ASN A 509 20.18 -21.36 -8.13
CA ASN A 509 21.30 -21.77 -7.28
C ASN A 509 20.89 -22.85 -6.28
N ILE A 510 19.72 -22.72 -5.64
CA ILE A 510 19.18 -23.72 -4.71
C ILE A 510 18.95 -25.04 -5.41
N ILE A 511 18.20 -25.07 -6.53
CA ILE A 511 17.86 -26.32 -7.22
C ILE A 511 19.07 -27.00 -7.88
N ASN A 512 20.09 -26.21 -8.26
CA ASN A 512 21.33 -26.74 -8.82
C ASN A 512 22.34 -27.16 -7.76
N SER A 513 22.14 -26.77 -6.50
CA SER A 513 23.00 -27.20 -5.40
C SER A 513 22.93 -28.72 -5.18
N LYS A 514 24.09 -29.34 -4.93
CA LYS A 514 24.19 -30.77 -4.60
C LYS A 514 23.38 -31.11 -3.35
N ALA A 515 23.37 -30.22 -2.36
CA ALA A 515 22.61 -30.37 -1.11
C ALA A 515 21.09 -30.46 -1.35
N TRP A 516 20.54 -29.64 -2.26
CA TRP A 516 19.12 -29.69 -2.59
C TRP A 516 18.76 -30.98 -3.36
N LYS A 517 19.58 -31.38 -4.33
CA LYS A 517 19.36 -32.62 -5.10
C LYS A 517 19.37 -33.86 -4.21
N ILE A 518 20.23 -33.88 -3.18
CA ILE A 518 20.33 -34.98 -2.20
C ILE A 518 19.18 -34.96 -1.19
N THR A 519 18.70 -33.79 -0.77
CA THR A 519 17.66 -33.68 0.28
C THR A 519 16.22 -33.66 -0.26
N LYS A 520 16.02 -33.49 -1.57
CA LYS A 520 14.69 -33.49 -2.22
C LYS A 520 13.86 -34.76 -1.92
N PRO A 521 14.40 -35.99 -1.95
CA PRO A 521 13.66 -37.21 -1.59
C PRO A 521 13.30 -37.24 -0.09
N LEU A 522 14.25 -36.88 0.78
CA LEU A 522 14.07 -36.87 2.23
C LEU A 522 13.00 -35.87 2.71
N LYS A 523 12.87 -34.72 2.04
CA LYS A 523 11.83 -33.73 2.32
C LYS A 523 10.43 -34.20 1.90
N SER A 524 10.36 -35.02 0.85
CA SER A 524 9.10 -35.65 0.40
C SER A 524 8.62 -36.71 1.40
N ILE A 525 9.55 -37.46 1.99
CA ILE A 525 9.27 -38.47 3.03
C ILE A 525 8.87 -37.82 4.36
N ARG A 526 9.47 -36.69 4.74
CA ARG A 526 9.07 -35.94 5.95
C ARG A 526 7.63 -35.43 5.88
N LYS A 527 7.12 -35.14 4.67
CA LYS A 527 5.72 -34.74 4.41
C LYS A 527 4.72 -35.90 4.60
N ILE A 528 5.16 -37.15 4.41
CA ILE A 528 4.34 -38.35 4.65
C ILE A 528 4.31 -38.69 6.14
N LEU A 529 5.41 -38.42 6.87
CA LEU A 529 5.52 -38.72 8.30
C LEU A 529 4.92 -37.64 9.21
N SER A 530 4.67 -36.42 8.72
CA SER A 530 3.97 -35.36 9.47
C SER A 530 2.44 -35.38 9.32
N ASN A 531 1.90 -36.27 8.49
CA ASN A 531 0.45 -36.47 8.27
C ASN A 531 -0.06 -37.79 8.89
N LYS A 532 0.58 -38.26 9.97
CA LYS A 532 0.09 -39.35 10.82
C LYS A 532 -0.15 -38.86 12.23
#